data_AF-A0A357XUL3-F1
#
_entry.id   AF-A0A357XUL3-F1
#
_cell.length_a   1.000
_cell.length_b   1.000
_cell.length_c   1.000
_cell.angle_alpha   90.00
_cell.angle_beta   90.00
_cell.angle_gamma   90.00
#
_symmetry.space_group_name_H-M   'P 1'
#
loop_
_entity.id
_entity.type
_entity.pdbx_description
1 polymer ?
#
loop_
_entity_poly.entity_id
_entity_poly.type
_entity_poly.pdbx_seq_one_letter_code
_entity_poly.pdbx_strand_id
1 'polypeptide(L)'
;MSRVSKEGIAKMVAESVQIDEPGGSPASASSAAATSSSSAAASATAASTTAAATATAATAASDPFNDGPEPLEAEPMSGEWVTIDDFTKVDLRIARIVEASEVPEARKLLRLKLSLGGGQYKNVFAGIKAAYDPQQLLGRLVVCVANLQPRRMKFGLSEGMVVAAGPGGPEIFLLSPDEGAKPGMRLH
;
A
#
# COMPACT_ATOMS: atom_id res chain seq x y z
N MET A 1 49.06 -26.70 -25.58
CA MET A 1 50.11 -26.35 -24.61
C MET A 1 50.10 -24.84 -24.37
N SER A 2 50.08 -24.47 -23.08
CA SER A 2 50.47 -23.19 -22.41
C SER A 2 50.13 -21.86 -23.07
N ARG A 3 49.17 -21.08 -22.53
CA ARG A 3 49.31 -20.12 -21.40
C ARG A 3 50.35 -19.03 -21.66
N VAL A 4 49.89 -17.87 -22.11
CA VAL A 4 50.59 -16.60 -21.94
C VAL A 4 50.24 -16.08 -20.54
N SER A 5 51.25 -15.97 -19.69
CA SER A 5 51.14 -15.44 -18.32
C SER A 5 51.62 -14.01 -18.27
N LYS A 6 50.81 -13.18 -17.61
CA LYS A 6 51.13 -12.06 -16.71
C LYS A 6 52.53 -11.46 -16.81
N GLU A 7 52.54 -10.17 -17.16
CA GLU A 7 53.61 -9.26 -16.75
C GLU A 7 53.03 -7.90 -16.39
N GLY A 8 53.37 -7.43 -15.19
CA GLY A 8 53.26 -6.04 -14.76
C GLY A 8 51.86 -5.57 -14.36
N ILE A 9 51.67 -4.56 -13.52
CA ILE A 9 52.60 -3.55 -13.01
C ILE A 9 51.99 -3.02 -11.70
N ALA A 10 52.88 -2.72 -10.74
CA ALA A 10 52.68 -1.95 -9.52
C ALA A 10 51.71 -0.76 -9.67
N LYS A 11 51.05 -0.29 -8.60
CA LYS A 11 51.59 0.73 -7.66
C LYS A 11 50.49 1.01 -6.61
N MET A 12 50.83 1.15 -5.31
CA MET A 12 50.94 2.44 -4.59
C MET A 12 49.67 3.30 -4.69
N VAL A 13 49.08 3.86 -3.63
CA VAL A 13 49.62 4.34 -2.34
C VAL A 13 48.44 4.83 -1.48
N ALA A 14 48.58 4.73 -0.15
CA ALA A 14 48.07 5.55 0.98
C ALA A 14 46.60 6.02 0.97
N GLU A 15 45.90 6.31 2.07
CA GLU A 15 46.24 6.87 3.39
C GLU A 15 44.95 6.69 4.23
N SER A 16 44.97 6.15 5.46
CA SER A 16 44.80 6.91 6.72
C SER A 16 43.86 8.14 6.60
N VAL A 17 42.85 8.44 7.42
CA VAL A 17 42.59 8.16 8.85
C VAL A 17 41.29 8.90 9.29
N GLN A 18 40.63 8.44 10.37
CA GLN A 18 39.68 9.10 11.34
C GLN A 18 38.35 9.69 10.82
N ILE A 19 37.14 9.38 11.34
CA ILE A 19 36.57 9.36 12.71
C ILE A 19 36.63 10.71 13.45
N ASP A 20 35.51 11.44 13.48
CA ASP A 20 34.82 12.02 14.66
C ASP A 20 33.54 12.74 14.13
N GLU A 21 32.35 12.61 14.70
CA GLU A 21 31.93 13.41 15.86
C GLU A 21 30.69 12.84 16.59
N PRO A 22 30.43 13.31 17.84
CA PRO A 22 29.56 12.67 18.83
C PRO A 22 28.23 13.40 19.10
N GLY A 23 27.31 12.70 19.78
CA GLY A 23 26.51 13.27 20.88
C GLY A 23 25.08 13.75 20.59
N GLY A 24 24.13 13.29 21.41
CA GLY A 24 22.87 14.01 21.67
C GLY A 24 21.58 13.18 21.74
N SER A 25 21.34 12.49 22.85
CA SER A 25 20.00 12.12 23.36
C SER A 25 19.52 13.21 24.34
N PRO A 26 18.34 13.15 25.01
CA PRO A 26 16.97 12.76 24.60
C PRO A 26 15.87 13.73 25.17
N ALA A 27 14.59 13.39 24.96
CA ALA A 27 13.45 13.51 25.89
C ALA A 27 12.63 14.82 26.11
N SER A 28 11.30 14.58 26.21
CA SER A 28 10.27 15.24 27.07
C SER A 28 9.82 16.67 26.72
N ALA A 29 8.61 17.16 27.00
CA ALA A 29 7.28 16.68 27.38
C ALA A 29 6.35 17.92 27.43
N SER A 30 5.03 17.70 27.45
CA SER A 30 4.01 18.53 28.15
C SER A 30 3.72 19.97 27.71
N SER A 31 2.45 20.26 27.36
CA SER A 31 1.59 21.09 28.24
C SER A 31 0.12 21.12 27.79
N ALA A 32 -0.77 20.93 28.76
CA ALA A 32 -2.22 21.08 28.71
C ALA A 32 -2.68 22.46 29.21
N ALA A 33 -4.01 22.65 29.25
CA ALA A 33 -4.83 23.70 29.89
C ALA A 33 -5.24 24.89 28.99
N ALA A 34 -6.53 24.99 28.59
CA ALA A 34 -7.66 25.64 29.30
C ALA A 34 -7.57 27.19 29.21
N THR A 35 -8.60 27.98 28.91
CA THR A 35 -9.85 28.26 29.65
C THR A 35 -10.57 29.38 28.84
N SER A 36 -11.84 29.27 28.40
CA SER A 36 -13.11 29.65 29.05
C SER A 36 -13.75 31.00 28.65
N SER A 37 -15.09 31.00 28.72
CA SER A 37 -16.07 32.10 28.93
C SER A 37 -16.72 32.71 27.68
N SER A 38 -18.02 33.07 27.63
CA SER A 38 -19.26 32.73 28.36
C SER A 38 -20.37 33.62 27.78
N SER A 39 -21.62 33.16 27.65
CA SER A 39 -22.80 33.99 27.96
C SER A 39 -24.09 33.16 28.12
N ALA A 40 -24.83 33.49 29.18
CA ALA A 40 -26.18 33.05 29.55
C ALA A 40 -27.26 33.73 28.65
N ALA A 41 -28.55 33.39 28.61
CA ALA A 41 -29.46 33.08 29.70
C ALA A 41 -30.83 32.48 29.25
N ALA A 42 -31.35 31.59 30.09
CA ALA A 42 -32.72 31.42 30.62
C ALA A 42 -33.98 31.62 29.74
N SER A 43 -34.88 30.62 29.80
CA SER A 43 -36.33 30.76 30.09
C SER A 43 -36.98 29.39 30.34
N ALA A 44 -37.77 29.29 31.41
CA ALA A 44 -38.50 28.11 31.88
C ALA A 44 -39.88 27.95 31.20
N THR A 45 -40.51 26.76 31.25
CA THR A 45 -41.86 26.48 31.82
C THR A 45 -42.36 25.05 31.54
N ALA A 46 -42.65 24.33 32.64
CA ALA A 46 -43.66 23.31 32.95
C ALA A 46 -44.12 22.18 31.96
N ALA A 47 -43.86 20.95 32.42
CA ALA A 47 -44.79 19.82 32.68
C ALA A 47 -45.72 19.28 31.58
N SER A 48 -45.57 18.00 31.23
CA SER A 48 -46.56 16.94 31.55
C SER A 48 -46.13 15.55 31.07
N THR A 49 -46.32 14.61 31.99
CA THR A 49 -46.35 13.15 31.94
C THR A 49 -46.94 12.55 30.65
N THR A 50 -46.30 11.51 30.10
CA THR A 50 -46.86 10.14 29.99
C THR A 50 -45.87 9.24 29.25
N ALA A 51 -45.49 8.16 29.94
CA ALA A 51 -44.74 7.04 29.40
C ALA A 51 -45.57 6.25 28.39
N ALA A 52 -44.98 5.98 27.23
CA ALA A 52 -45.30 4.81 26.43
C ALA A 52 -44.03 4.44 25.65
N ALA A 53 -43.29 3.51 26.24
CA ALA A 53 -42.09 2.92 25.68
C ALA A 53 -42.47 2.03 24.48
N THR A 54 -41.97 2.42 23.31
CA THR A 54 -41.60 1.46 22.26
C THR A 54 -40.23 1.88 21.72
N ALA A 55 -39.23 1.77 22.59
CA ALA A 55 -37.84 1.79 22.18
C ALA A 55 -37.48 0.39 21.64
N THR A 56 -37.76 0.15 20.36
CA THR A 56 -37.06 -0.92 19.61
C THR A 56 -35.92 -0.27 18.85
N ALA A 57 -34.97 0.27 19.60
CA ALA A 57 -33.70 0.77 19.10
C ALA A 57 -32.68 0.56 20.22
N ALA A 58 -32.12 -0.66 20.28
CA ALA A 58 -30.79 -0.97 20.81
C ALA A 58 -30.66 -2.48 20.98
N THR A 59 -30.05 -3.13 19.99
CA THR A 59 -28.85 -3.96 20.22
C THR A 59 -28.14 -4.06 18.88
N ALA A 60 -27.66 -2.92 18.36
CA ALA A 60 -26.49 -2.95 17.51
C ALA A 60 -25.33 -2.86 18.49
N ALA A 61 -24.60 -3.97 18.65
CA ALA A 61 -23.32 -3.95 19.35
C ALA A 61 -22.49 -2.80 18.77
N SER A 62 -22.00 -1.92 19.64
CA SER A 62 -21.13 -0.82 19.27
C SER A 62 -19.80 -1.41 18.81
N ASP A 63 -19.72 -1.77 17.53
CA ASP A 63 -18.46 -2.09 16.90
C ASP A 63 -17.60 -0.80 16.90
N PRO A 64 -16.40 -0.82 17.51
CA PRO A 64 -15.58 0.37 17.65
C PRO A 64 -14.99 0.85 16.32
N PHE A 65 -15.12 0.07 15.24
CA PHE A 65 -14.56 0.36 13.92
C PHE A 65 -15.61 0.84 12.91
N ASN A 66 -16.92 0.65 13.19
CA ASN A 66 -18.03 1.14 12.37
C ASN A 66 -17.95 0.65 10.91
N ASP A 67 -17.52 -0.59 10.71
CA ASP A 67 -17.48 -1.22 9.39
C ASP A 67 -18.91 -1.60 8.94
N GLY A 68 -19.40 -0.94 7.89
CA GLY A 68 -20.70 -1.22 7.26
C GLY A 68 -20.66 -2.45 6.33
N PRO A 69 -21.82 -3.07 6.01
CA PRO A 69 -21.87 -4.26 5.17
C PRO A 69 -21.72 -3.99 3.66
N GLU A 70 -21.77 -2.72 3.24
CA GLU A 70 -21.83 -2.30 1.82
C GLU A 70 -20.81 -2.99 0.89
N PRO A 71 -19.49 -3.04 1.17
CA PRO A 71 -18.53 -3.68 0.26
C PRO A 71 -18.73 -5.19 0.15
N LEU A 72 -19.17 -5.85 1.23
CA LEU A 72 -19.42 -7.29 1.25
C LEU A 72 -20.73 -7.66 0.54
N GLU A 73 -21.74 -6.78 0.58
CA GLU A 73 -23.00 -6.94 -0.16
C GLU A 73 -22.82 -6.72 -1.67
N ALA A 74 -21.92 -5.81 -2.06
CA ALA A 74 -21.60 -5.55 -3.47
C ALA A 74 -20.82 -6.71 -4.13
N GLU A 75 -19.82 -7.27 -3.44
CA GLU A 75 -19.05 -8.43 -3.89
C GLU A 75 -19.02 -9.50 -2.79
N PRO A 76 -20.01 -10.43 -2.77
CA PRO A 76 -20.10 -11.43 -1.72
C PRO A 76 -18.90 -12.38 -1.76
N MET A 77 -18.47 -12.83 -0.58
CA MET A 77 -17.44 -13.87 -0.45
C MET A 77 -17.84 -15.11 -1.26
N SER A 78 -16.85 -15.70 -1.92
CA SER A 78 -17.04 -16.98 -2.60
C SER A 78 -17.49 -18.05 -1.60
N GLY A 79 -18.48 -18.87 -1.99
CA GLY A 79 -19.00 -19.96 -1.15
C GLY A 79 -18.11 -21.21 -1.13
N GLU A 80 -17.04 -21.22 -1.91
CA GLU A 80 -16.11 -22.36 -2.03
C GLU A 80 -14.82 -22.10 -1.24
N TRP A 81 -14.42 -23.09 -0.43
CA TRP A 81 -13.16 -23.06 0.29
C TRP A 81 -12.01 -23.36 -0.67
N VAL A 82 -10.98 -22.52 -0.64
CA VAL A 82 -9.73 -22.73 -1.37
C VAL A 82 -8.69 -23.42 -0.47
N THR A 83 -7.89 -24.31 -1.05
CA THR A 83 -6.81 -24.97 -0.29
C THR A 83 -5.59 -24.06 -0.15
N ILE A 84 -4.76 -24.27 0.89
CA ILE A 84 -3.50 -23.53 1.04
C ILE A 84 -2.52 -23.81 -0.12
N ASP A 85 -2.62 -24.98 -0.74
CA ASP A 85 -1.86 -25.32 -1.95
C ASP A 85 -2.23 -24.41 -3.13
N ASP A 86 -3.50 -24.09 -3.30
CA ASP A 86 -3.94 -23.17 -4.36
C ASP A 86 -3.48 -21.74 -4.11
N PHE A 87 -3.47 -21.27 -2.86
CA PHE A 87 -2.85 -19.98 -2.51
C PHE A 87 -1.35 -20.00 -2.79
N THR A 88 -0.66 -21.09 -2.43
CA THR A 88 0.77 -21.26 -2.65
C THR A 88 1.12 -21.35 -4.15
N LYS A 89 0.21 -21.78 -5.02
CA LYS A 89 0.40 -21.73 -6.48
C LYS A 89 0.48 -20.30 -6.99
N VAL A 90 -0.15 -19.33 -6.34
CA VAL A 90 -0.05 -17.91 -6.71
C VAL A 90 1.21 -17.31 -6.09
N ASP A 91 2.09 -16.73 -6.90
CA ASP A 91 3.32 -16.08 -6.40
C ASP A 91 3.05 -14.60 -6.21
N LEU A 92 2.58 -14.25 -5.01
CA LEU A 92 2.40 -12.88 -4.55
C LEU A 92 3.72 -12.37 -3.98
N ARG A 93 4.21 -11.23 -4.49
CA ARG A 93 5.46 -10.60 -4.05
C ARG A 93 5.32 -9.11 -3.86
N ILE A 94 6.12 -8.58 -2.94
CA ILE A 94 6.32 -7.14 -2.80
C ILE A 94 7.18 -6.65 -3.95
N ALA A 95 6.75 -5.60 -4.62
CA ALA A 95 7.51 -4.93 -5.65
C ALA A 95 7.54 -3.42 -5.42
N ARG A 96 8.62 -2.79 -5.87
CA ARG A 96 8.76 -1.33 -5.89
C ARG A 96 8.43 -0.79 -7.27
N ILE A 97 7.60 0.22 -7.35
CA ILE A 97 7.36 0.93 -8.60
C ILE A 97 8.58 1.81 -8.90
N VAL A 98 9.32 1.49 -9.95
CA VAL A 98 10.51 2.25 -10.36
C VAL A 98 10.23 3.21 -11.50
N GLU A 99 9.24 2.91 -12.33
CA GLU A 99 8.77 3.79 -13.40
C GLU A 99 7.25 3.67 -13.51
N ALA A 100 6.58 4.78 -13.75
CA ALA A 100 5.15 4.85 -14.02
C ALA A 100 4.93 5.79 -15.21
N SER A 101 4.17 5.35 -16.20
CA SER A 101 3.90 6.12 -17.42
C SER A 101 2.48 5.91 -17.88
N GLU A 102 1.88 6.97 -18.40
CA GLU A 102 0.55 6.89 -18.99
C GLU A 102 0.59 6.21 -20.36
N VAL A 103 -0.44 5.44 -20.67
CA VAL A 103 -0.63 4.88 -22.01
C VAL A 103 -1.64 5.77 -22.73
N PRO A 104 -1.24 6.59 -23.72
CA PRO A 104 -2.15 7.54 -24.38
C PRO A 104 -3.30 6.84 -25.10
N GLU A 105 -3.10 5.60 -25.53
CA GLU A 105 -4.10 4.78 -26.21
C GLU A 105 -5.14 4.16 -25.24
N ALA A 106 -4.89 4.22 -23.93
CA ALA A 106 -5.73 3.57 -22.92
C ALA A 106 -6.22 4.57 -21.86
N ARG A 107 -7.52 4.90 -21.90
CA ARG A 107 -8.16 5.88 -20.99
C ARG A 107 -8.06 5.54 -19.50
N LYS A 108 -7.90 4.27 -19.13
CA LYS A 108 -7.94 3.80 -17.74
C LYS A 108 -6.66 3.11 -17.27
N LEU A 109 -5.66 2.91 -18.14
CA LEU A 109 -4.47 2.12 -17.81
C LEU A 109 -3.23 2.99 -17.62
N LEU A 110 -2.44 2.65 -16.61
CA LEU A 110 -1.07 3.09 -16.42
C LEU A 110 -0.13 1.91 -16.67
N ARG A 111 1.01 2.19 -17.30
CA ARG A 111 2.13 1.26 -17.41
C ARG A 111 3.04 1.46 -16.21
N LEU A 112 3.23 0.41 -15.42
CA LEU A 112 4.11 0.41 -14.27
C LEU A 112 5.25 -0.58 -14.50
N LYS A 113 6.46 -0.14 -14.16
CA LYS A 113 7.64 -1.01 -14.08
C LYS A 113 7.90 -1.31 -12.62
N LEU A 114 7.77 -2.59 -12.27
CA LEU A 114 7.90 -3.09 -10.92
C LEU A 114 9.27 -3.73 -10.76
N SER A 115 10.02 -3.36 -9.73
CA SER A 115 11.26 -4.00 -9.32
C SER A 115 10.99 -4.97 -8.19
N LEU A 116 11.41 -6.23 -8.38
CA LEU A 116 11.37 -7.28 -7.36
C LEU A 116 12.70 -7.36 -6.58
N GLY A 117 13.60 -6.39 -6.75
CA GLY A 117 14.97 -6.49 -6.25
C GLY A 117 15.86 -7.39 -7.13
N GLY A 118 17.17 -7.36 -6.86
CA GLY A 118 18.14 -8.20 -7.58
C GLY A 118 18.24 -7.96 -9.09
N GLY A 119 17.84 -6.77 -9.58
CA GLY A 119 17.82 -6.46 -11.01
C GLY A 119 16.67 -7.09 -11.80
N GLN A 120 15.71 -7.73 -11.11
CA GLN A 120 14.52 -8.28 -11.75
C GLN A 120 13.43 -7.20 -11.85
N TYR A 121 12.95 -6.99 -13.07
CA TYR A 121 11.87 -6.04 -13.36
C TYR A 121 10.73 -6.75 -14.07
N LYS A 122 9.50 -6.27 -13.82
CA LYS A 122 8.30 -6.70 -14.54
C LYS A 122 7.52 -5.49 -15.03
N ASN A 123 7.03 -5.58 -16.25
CA ASN A 123 6.08 -4.60 -16.76
C ASN A 123 4.65 -5.06 -16.47
N VAL A 124 3.87 -4.18 -15.85
CA VAL A 124 2.46 -4.44 -15.52
C VAL A 124 1.62 -3.26 -15.98
N PHE A 125 0.44 -3.54 -16.52
CA PHE A 125 -0.55 -2.53 -16.85
C PHE A 125 -1.67 -2.55 -15.80
N ALA A 126 -1.84 -1.45 -15.08
CA ALA A 126 -2.80 -1.33 -13.98
C ALA A 126 -3.89 -0.33 -14.33
N GLY A 127 -5.14 -0.68 -14.03
CA GLY A 127 -6.35 0.12 -14.29
C GLY A 127 -6.57 1.28 -13.31
N ILE A 128 -5.50 1.90 -12.81
CA ILE A 128 -5.54 2.80 -11.64
C ILE A 128 -5.40 4.28 -11.99
N LYS A 129 -5.47 4.63 -13.29
CA LYS A 129 -5.28 6.00 -13.78
C LYS A 129 -6.27 7.01 -13.18
N ALA A 130 -7.47 6.55 -12.80
CA ALA A 130 -8.51 7.41 -12.25
C ALA A 130 -8.29 7.74 -10.76
N ALA A 131 -7.46 6.97 -10.05
CA ALA A 131 -7.23 7.13 -8.62
C ALA A 131 -5.84 7.71 -8.29
N TYR A 132 -4.83 7.46 -9.14
CA TYR A 132 -3.44 7.87 -8.87
C TYR A 132 -2.75 8.48 -10.08
N ASP A 133 -1.94 9.50 -9.80
CA ASP A 133 -1.00 10.06 -10.77
C ASP A 133 0.29 9.21 -10.84
N PRO A 134 0.90 9.06 -12.03
CA PRO A 134 2.16 8.31 -12.18
C PRO A 134 3.28 8.77 -11.23
N GLN A 135 3.38 10.08 -10.97
CA GLN A 135 4.42 10.64 -10.12
C GLN A 135 4.29 10.20 -8.65
N GLN A 136 3.07 10.02 -8.15
CA GLN A 136 2.82 9.60 -6.77
C GLN A 136 3.11 8.12 -6.54
N LEU A 137 3.15 7.34 -7.62
CA LEU A 137 3.40 5.90 -7.59
C LEU A 137 4.90 5.58 -7.55
N LEU A 138 5.76 6.48 -8.01
CA LEU A 138 7.21 6.26 -8.03
C LEU A 138 7.75 6.02 -6.61
N GLY A 139 8.52 4.94 -6.44
CA GLY A 139 9.14 4.56 -5.18
C GLY A 139 8.22 3.81 -4.20
N ARG A 140 6.90 3.76 -4.43
CA ARG A 140 5.96 3.03 -3.56
C ARG A 140 6.18 1.51 -3.65
N LEU A 141 5.95 0.86 -2.51
CA LEU A 141 5.85 -0.59 -2.41
C LEU A 141 4.41 -1.02 -2.63
N VAL A 142 4.23 -2.02 -3.48
CA VAL A 142 2.93 -2.62 -3.82
C VAL A 142 3.02 -4.13 -3.86
N VAL A 143 1.89 -4.80 -3.68
CA VAL A 143 1.76 -6.24 -3.87
C VAL A 143 1.51 -6.54 -5.35
N CYS A 144 2.27 -7.48 -5.91
CA CYS A 144 2.09 -7.93 -7.28
C CYS A 144 2.01 -9.45 -7.39
N VAL A 145 1.25 -9.94 -8.36
CA VAL A 145 1.23 -11.34 -8.77
C VAL A 145 2.32 -11.54 -9.83
N ALA A 146 3.37 -12.27 -9.48
CA ALA A 146 4.56 -12.44 -10.31
C ALA A 146 4.48 -13.61 -11.31
N ASN A 147 3.61 -14.60 -11.04
CA ASN A 147 3.50 -15.84 -11.84
C ASN A 147 2.27 -15.89 -12.77
N LEU A 148 1.67 -14.73 -13.08
CA LEU A 148 0.58 -14.67 -14.04
C LEU A 148 1.12 -14.93 -15.46
N GLN A 149 0.33 -15.62 -16.29
CA GLN A 149 0.69 -15.83 -17.70
C GLN A 149 0.85 -14.47 -18.40
N PRO A 150 1.99 -14.21 -19.08
CA PRO A 150 2.19 -12.95 -19.76
C PRO A 150 1.11 -12.69 -20.79
N ARG A 151 0.34 -11.61 -20.61
CA ARG A 151 -0.74 -11.25 -21.52
C ARG A 151 -0.25 -10.16 -22.46
N ARG A 152 -0.20 -10.47 -23.75
CA ARG A 152 0.15 -9.50 -24.79
C ARG A 152 -1.06 -8.62 -25.08
N MET A 153 -0.87 -7.32 -24.90
CA MET A 153 -1.84 -6.26 -25.20
C MET A 153 -1.29 -5.39 -26.33
N LYS A 154 -2.13 -4.51 -26.89
CA LYS A 154 -1.72 -3.62 -28.00
C LYS A 154 -0.51 -2.74 -27.65
N PHE A 155 -0.36 -2.42 -26.37
CA PHE A 155 0.62 -1.48 -25.82
C PHE A 155 1.85 -2.15 -25.17
N GLY A 156 1.91 -3.48 -25.15
CA GLY A 156 3.05 -4.22 -24.59
C GLY A 156 2.67 -5.56 -23.97
N LEU A 157 3.64 -6.18 -23.28
CA LEU A 157 3.48 -7.42 -22.53
C LEU A 157 3.22 -7.09 -21.05
N SER A 158 2.09 -7.52 -20.49
CA SER A 158 1.83 -7.48 -19.05
C SER A 158 2.28 -8.79 -18.43
N GLU A 159 3.29 -8.75 -17.56
CA GLU A 159 3.94 -9.93 -16.97
C GLU A 159 3.52 -10.17 -15.51
N GLY A 160 2.39 -9.57 -15.12
CA GLY A 160 1.83 -9.64 -13.78
C GLY A 160 0.63 -8.73 -13.62
N MET A 161 0.18 -8.62 -12.37
CA MET A 161 -0.94 -7.79 -11.93
C MET A 161 -0.59 -7.16 -10.58
N VAL A 162 -0.93 -5.88 -10.39
CA VAL A 162 -0.85 -5.23 -9.08
C VAL A 162 -2.18 -5.45 -8.35
N VAL A 163 -2.12 -5.71 -7.05
CA VAL A 163 -3.30 -5.94 -6.22
C VAL A 163 -3.79 -4.60 -5.67
N ALA A 164 -5.09 -4.36 -5.81
CA ALA A 164 -5.77 -3.18 -5.29
C ALA A 164 -7.17 -3.56 -4.81
N ALA A 165 -7.71 -2.79 -3.87
CA ALA A 165 -9.06 -2.93 -3.35
C ALA A 165 -9.95 -1.79 -3.83
N GLY A 166 -11.26 -2.05 -3.94
CA GLY A 166 -12.28 -1.05 -4.25
C GLY A 166 -13.07 -1.34 -5.53
N PRO A 167 -14.25 -0.69 -5.71
CA PRO A 167 -15.21 -0.98 -6.79
C PRO A 167 -14.72 -0.55 -8.19
N GLY A 168 -13.53 0.05 -8.27
CA GLY A 168 -12.95 0.55 -9.51
C GLY A 168 -13.18 2.05 -9.74
N GLY A 169 -12.51 2.59 -10.76
CA GLY A 169 -12.57 4.04 -11.02
C GLY A 169 -11.71 4.84 -10.03
N PRO A 170 -12.25 5.92 -9.42
CA PRO A 170 -11.49 6.77 -8.49
C PRO A 170 -11.31 6.14 -7.10
N GLU A 171 -12.20 5.23 -6.70
CA GLU A 171 -12.15 4.55 -5.41
C GLU A 171 -11.34 3.25 -5.51
N ILE A 172 -10.06 3.38 -5.87
CA ILE A 172 -9.12 2.27 -5.91
C ILE A 172 -8.02 2.51 -4.87
N PHE A 173 -7.79 1.53 -4.01
CA PHE A 173 -6.80 1.55 -2.95
C PHE A 173 -5.72 0.52 -3.23
N LEU A 174 -4.49 1.00 -3.48
CA LEU A 174 -3.34 0.11 -3.66
C LEU A 174 -2.96 -0.53 -2.33
N LEU A 175 -2.74 -1.84 -2.32
CA LEU A 175 -2.23 -2.53 -1.14
C LEU A 175 -0.73 -2.27 -1.00
N SER A 176 -0.36 -1.63 0.10
CA SER A 176 1.03 -1.39 0.50
C SER A 176 1.36 -2.25 1.72
N PRO A 177 2.56 -2.85 1.77
CA PRO A 177 3.00 -3.59 2.94
C PRO A 177 3.40 -2.65 4.08
N ASP A 178 3.48 -3.21 5.29
CA ASP A 178 4.03 -2.53 6.46
C ASP A 178 5.49 -2.10 6.27
N GLU A 179 5.94 -1.20 7.13
CA GLU A 179 7.31 -0.73 7.16
C GLU A 179 8.31 -1.88 7.37
N GLY A 180 9.42 -1.85 6.63
CA GLY A 180 10.44 -2.90 6.67
C GLY A 180 10.29 -4.00 5.62
N ALA A 181 9.17 -4.06 4.91
CA ALA A 181 9.01 -4.94 3.75
C ALA A 181 9.99 -4.58 2.63
N LYS A 182 10.62 -5.61 2.05
CA LYS A 182 11.63 -5.46 0.98
C LYS A 182 11.09 -5.97 -0.35
N PRO A 183 11.41 -5.31 -1.48
CA PRO A 183 11.10 -5.83 -2.81
C PRO A 183 11.64 -7.27 -2.98
N GLY A 184 10.80 -8.15 -3.53
CA GLY A 184 11.12 -9.55 -3.77
C GLY A 184 10.66 -10.51 -2.68
N MET A 185 10.30 -10.00 -1.49
CA MET A 185 9.71 -10.81 -0.43
C MET A 185 8.39 -11.43 -0.91
N ARG A 186 8.23 -12.72 -0.64
CA ARG A 186 7.04 -13.50 -0.98
C ARG A 186 6.00 -13.33 0.13
N LEU A 187 4.73 -13.19 -0.26
CA LEU A 187 3.60 -13.24 0.66
C LEU A 187 3.19 -14.69 0.87
N HIS A 188 2.88 -15.04 2.10
CA HIS A 188 2.53 -16.37 2.58
C HIS A 188 1.48 -16.24 3.67
#